data_AF-A0A8F1SBP4-F1
#
_entry.id   AF-A0A8F1SBP4-F1
#
_cell.length_a   1.000
_cell.length_b   1.000
_cell.length_c   1.000
_cell.angle_alpha   90.00
_cell.angle_beta   90.00
_cell.angle_gamma   90.00
#
_symmetry.space_group_name_H-M   'P 1'
#
loop_
_entity.id
_entity.type
_entity.pdbx_description
1 polymer ?
#
loop_
_entity_poly.entity_id
_entity_poly.type
_entity_poly.pdbx_seq_one_letter_code
_entity_poly.pdbx_strand_id
1 'polypeptide(L)'
;MKKKLITRIILAIIGIIIAIVAGWLLLKLWQTMNSVFHNGGILGLFSQQKLKEDAYGRSNVLILGTTDDDPDHPGATLTDSMMILSVNQTKKDAYMFSIPRDLNVKIGMACNSGYAGKINEYFGCVNNGDSAQAETERMDKTKKFIGDIFGMDIQQVAHINTAVIRDAVNAVGRVTVDVQSRDPRGILDPSMDWMSRAKELNHQQRRERCPTGHYMQLELTASTKNGRRKSDVVLSSAWFGGANLRIGTI
;
A
#
# COMPACT_ATOMS: atom_id res chain seq x y z
N MET A 1 -27.70 -34.03 -35.53
CA MET A 1 -27.07 -32.73 -35.86
C MET A 1 -27.39 -31.60 -34.87
N LYS A 2 -28.64 -31.45 -34.38
CA LYS A 2 -29.06 -30.37 -33.47
C LYS A 2 -28.29 -30.26 -32.13
N LYS A 3 -27.94 -31.39 -31.49
CA LYS A 3 -27.17 -31.39 -30.22
C LYS A 3 -25.79 -30.74 -30.34
N LYS A 4 -25.05 -30.99 -31.43
CA LYS A 4 -23.73 -30.39 -31.68
C LYS A 4 -23.81 -28.87 -31.93
N LEU A 5 -24.93 -28.39 -32.47
CA LEU A 5 -25.17 -26.96 -32.68
C LEU A 5 -25.51 -26.25 -31.35
N ILE A 6 -26.33 -26.87 -30.51
CA ILE A 6 -26.67 -26.35 -29.17
C ILE A 6 -25.42 -26.25 -28.28
N THR A 7 -24.55 -27.27 -28.28
CA THR A 7 -23.29 -27.22 -27.51
C THR A 7 -22.36 -26.09 -27.97
N ARG A 8 -22.30 -25.82 -29.30
CA ARG A 8 -21.50 -24.71 -29.84
C ARG A 8 -22.06 -23.34 -29.46
N ILE A 9 -23.39 -23.19 -29.44
CA ILE A 9 -24.05 -21.95 -29.02
C ILE A 9 -23.83 -21.71 -27.52
N ILE A 10 -23.93 -22.74 -26.67
CA ILE A 10 -23.67 -22.62 -25.23
C ILE A 10 -22.20 -22.23 -24.97
N LEU A 11 -21.25 -22.84 -25.66
CA LEU A 11 -19.83 -22.48 -25.54
C LEU A 11 -19.55 -21.04 -26.02
N ALA A 12 -20.22 -20.59 -27.08
CA ALA A 12 -20.11 -19.20 -27.54
C ALA A 12 -20.66 -18.20 -26.51
N ILE A 13 -21.80 -18.50 -25.88
CA ILE A 13 -22.39 -17.66 -24.83
C ILE A 13 -21.49 -17.62 -23.59
N ILE A 14 -20.93 -18.76 -23.16
CA ILE A 14 -19.98 -18.83 -22.05
C ILE A 14 -18.71 -18.02 -22.39
N GLY A 15 -18.19 -18.15 -23.61
CA GLY A 15 -17.04 -17.36 -24.07
C GLY A 15 -17.31 -15.85 -24.05
N ILE A 16 -18.51 -15.42 -24.45
CA ILE A 16 -18.92 -14.02 -24.40
C ILE A 16 -19.03 -13.53 -22.95
N ILE A 17 -19.60 -14.33 -22.04
CA ILE A 17 -19.69 -13.99 -20.61
C ILE A 17 -18.29 -13.84 -20.00
N ILE A 18 -17.36 -14.76 -20.30
CA ILE A 18 -15.97 -14.69 -19.85
C ILE A 18 -15.29 -13.42 -20.41
N ALA A 19 -15.50 -13.09 -21.69
CA ALA A 19 -14.94 -11.90 -22.30
C ALA A 19 -15.48 -10.59 -21.68
N ILE A 20 -16.76 -10.55 -21.32
CA ILE A 20 -17.37 -9.40 -20.63
C ILE A 20 -16.79 -9.25 -19.22
N VAL A 21 -16.68 -10.34 -18.47
CA VAL A 21 -16.10 -10.32 -17.11
C VAL A 21 -14.62 -9.93 -17.16
N ALA A 22 -13.85 -10.49 -18.09
CA ALA A 22 -12.44 -10.14 -18.29
C ALA A 22 -12.28 -8.67 -18.74
N GLY A 23 -13.12 -8.19 -19.65
CA GLY A 23 -13.12 -6.80 -20.08
C GLY A 23 -13.45 -5.83 -18.94
N TRP A 24 -14.44 -6.16 -18.10
CA TRP A 24 -14.79 -5.37 -16.93
C TRP A 24 -13.66 -5.33 -15.89
N LEU A 25 -13.02 -6.48 -15.64
CA LEU A 25 -11.83 -6.57 -14.77
C LEU A 25 -10.68 -5.72 -15.31
N LEU A 26 -10.38 -5.77 -16.61
CA LEU A 26 -9.33 -4.96 -17.24
C LEU A 26 -9.63 -3.47 -17.17
N LEU A 27 -10.88 -3.05 -17.35
CA LEU A 27 -11.28 -1.65 -17.24
C LEU A 27 -11.16 -1.13 -15.80
N LYS A 28 -11.58 -1.93 -14.81
CA LYS A 28 -11.39 -1.60 -13.39
C LYS A 28 -9.91 -1.50 -13.05
N LEU A 29 -9.10 -2.45 -13.52
CA LEU A 29 -7.64 -2.43 -13.33
C LEU A 29 -7.04 -1.14 -13.94
N TRP A 30 -7.40 -0.82 -15.18
CA TRP A 30 -6.90 0.35 -15.89
C TRP A 30 -7.28 1.67 -15.21
N GLN A 31 -8.52 1.80 -14.75
CA GLN A 31 -8.99 3.01 -14.04
C GLN A 31 -8.30 3.20 -12.69
N THR A 32 -8.18 2.13 -11.89
CA THR A 32 -7.45 2.15 -10.62
C THR A 32 -5.97 2.46 -10.83
N MET A 33 -5.37 1.94 -11.90
CA MET A 33 -3.97 2.20 -12.20
C MET A 33 -3.74 3.63 -12.68
N ASN A 34 -4.66 4.22 -13.43
CA ASN A 34 -4.52 5.59 -13.89
C ASN A 34 -4.72 6.61 -12.76
N SER A 35 -5.55 6.30 -11.75
CA SER A 35 -5.71 7.16 -10.57
C SER A 35 -4.53 7.07 -9.60
N VAL A 36 -3.94 5.89 -9.44
CA VAL A 36 -2.82 5.62 -8.51
C VAL A 36 -1.46 5.93 -9.14
N PHE A 37 -1.33 5.76 -10.46
CA PHE A 37 -0.09 5.92 -11.22
C PHE A 37 -0.27 6.95 -12.32
N HIS A 38 -0.20 8.23 -11.95
CA HIS A 38 -0.05 9.30 -12.94
C HIS A 38 1.27 9.07 -13.70
N ASN A 39 1.20 9.00 -15.03
CA ASN A 39 2.31 8.73 -15.97
C ASN A 39 2.81 7.28 -16.11
N GLY A 40 2.05 6.25 -15.72
CA GLY A 40 2.34 4.86 -16.12
C GLY A 40 3.72 4.30 -15.70
N GLY A 41 4.45 4.98 -14.81
CA GLY A 41 5.84 4.68 -14.50
C GLY A 41 6.03 3.36 -13.76
N ILE A 42 5.10 3.00 -12.88
CA ILE A 42 5.15 1.73 -12.13
C ILE A 42 4.75 0.54 -13.01
N LEU A 43 3.97 0.76 -14.07
CA LEU A 43 3.72 -0.28 -15.06
C LEU A 43 5.00 -0.70 -15.79
N GLY A 44 5.94 0.22 -15.99
CA GLY A 44 7.27 -0.09 -16.52
C GLY A 44 8.12 -0.98 -15.60
N LEU A 45 7.81 -1.08 -14.31
CA LEU A 45 8.47 -2.04 -13.41
C LEU A 45 7.99 -3.47 -13.67
N PHE A 46 6.73 -3.64 -14.08
CA PHE A 46 6.12 -4.94 -14.38
C PHE A 46 6.16 -5.29 -15.88
N SER A 47 6.37 -4.30 -16.74
CA SER A 47 6.59 -4.43 -18.17
C SER A 47 8.07 -4.57 -18.48
N GLN A 48 8.44 -5.24 -19.58
CA GLN A 48 9.82 -5.32 -20.07
C GLN A 48 10.34 -3.98 -20.65
N GLN A 49 9.60 -2.89 -20.49
CA GLN A 49 10.02 -1.57 -20.96
C GLN A 49 11.16 -1.01 -20.08
N LYS A 50 12.10 -0.35 -20.75
CA LYS A 50 13.21 0.32 -20.08
C LYS A 50 12.67 1.49 -19.24
N LEU A 51 12.92 1.45 -17.94
CA LEU A 51 12.54 2.53 -17.03
C LEU A 51 13.48 3.72 -17.17
N LYS A 52 13.02 4.90 -16.73
CA LYS A 52 13.90 6.06 -16.58
C LYS A 52 14.89 5.78 -15.44
N GLU A 53 16.16 5.96 -15.72
CA GLU A 53 17.26 5.66 -14.80
C GLU A 53 17.94 6.96 -14.34
N ASP A 54 18.48 6.95 -13.13
CA ASP A 54 19.41 7.96 -12.61
C ASP A 54 20.82 7.78 -13.20
N ALA A 55 21.75 8.64 -12.79
CA ALA A 55 23.16 8.58 -13.19
C ALA A 55 23.87 7.27 -12.80
N TYR A 56 23.30 6.48 -11.88
CA TYR A 56 23.83 5.20 -11.40
C TYR A 56 23.13 3.99 -12.05
N GLY A 57 22.26 4.23 -13.04
CA GLY A 57 21.52 3.17 -13.74
C GLY A 57 20.41 2.56 -12.88
N ARG A 58 19.84 3.31 -11.93
CA ARG A 58 18.75 2.86 -11.07
C ARG A 58 17.49 3.69 -11.33
N SER A 59 16.34 3.03 -11.24
CA SER A 59 15.03 3.67 -11.28
C SER A 59 14.47 3.75 -9.86
N ASN A 60 14.36 4.96 -9.34
CA ASN A 60 13.89 5.29 -8.01
C ASN A 60 12.42 5.73 -8.08
N VAL A 61 11.60 5.08 -7.27
CA VAL A 61 10.16 5.30 -7.18
C VAL A 61 9.80 5.62 -5.74
N LEU A 62 9.19 6.79 -5.53
CA LEU A 62 8.62 7.18 -4.25
C LEU A 62 7.20 6.63 -4.14
N ILE A 63 6.93 5.88 -3.08
CA ILE A 63 5.62 5.34 -2.75
C ILE A 63 5.10 6.11 -1.54
N LEU A 64 3.98 6.77 -1.73
CA LEU A 64 3.26 7.54 -0.71
C LEU A 64 2.00 6.77 -0.35
N GLY A 65 1.80 6.51 0.93
CA GLY A 65 0.62 5.83 1.47
C GLY A 65 -0.21 6.80 2.29
N THR A 66 -1.48 6.97 1.93
CA THR A 66 -2.50 7.65 2.75
C THR A 66 -3.57 6.68 3.19
N THR A 67 -4.26 7.03 4.26
CA THR A 67 -5.36 6.25 4.80
C THR A 67 -6.65 7.04 4.72
N ASP A 68 -7.62 6.51 3.97
CA ASP A 68 -9.01 6.95 4.07
C ASP A 68 -9.60 6.41 5.38
N ASP A 69 -9.28 7.07 6.48
CA ASP A 69 -10.02 6.87 7.73
C ASP A 69 -11.15 7.91 7.78
N ASP A 70 -12.33 7.45 7.37
CA ASP A 70 -13.66 8.06 7.61
C ASP A 70 -14.01 9.31 6.76
N PRO A 71 -15.02 9.25 5.86
CA PRO A 71 -15.51 10.42 5.12
C PRO A 71 -16.04 11.57 6.00
N ASP A 72 -16.32 11.31 7.29
CA ASP A 72 -16.73 12.33 8.26
C ASP A 72 -15.54 12.99 9.00
N HIS A 73 -14.29 12.55 8.77
CA HIS A 73 -13.09 13.10 9.39
C HIS A 73 -12.03 13.45 8.33
N PRO A 74 -12.05 14.69 7.78
CA PRO A 74 -11.07 15.15 6.80
C PRO A 74 -9.70 15.44 7.46
N GLY A 75 -9.02 14.41 7.95
CA GLY A 75 -7.57 14.40 8.18
C GLY A 75 -6.79 13.91 6.94
N ALA A 76 -7.49 13.84 5.80
CA ALA A 76 -7.35 12.86 4.71
C ALA A 76 -6.24 13.14 3.67
N THR A 77 -5.12 13.75 4.05
CA THR A 77 -3.99 13.93 3.11
C THR A 77 -2.61 13.82 3.76
N LEU A 78 -2.53 13.22 4.95
CA LEU A 78 -1.25 12.90 5.58
C LEU A 78 -0.69 11.61 4.99
N THR A 79 0.55 11.67 4.50
CA THR A 79 1.25 10.47 4.04
C THR A 79 1.80 9.71 5.24
N ASP A 80 0.99 8.81 5.78
CA ASP A 80 1.33 7.99 6.94
C ASP A 80 2.43 6.97 6.66
N SER A 81 2.61 6.60 5.39
CA SER A 81 3.70 5.76 4.93
C SER A 81 4.43 6.40 3.76
N MET A 82 5.75 6.46 3.84
CA MET A 82 6.61 6.90 2.75
C MET A 82 7.74 5.91 2.57
N MET A 83 7.98 5.51 1.33
CA MET A 83 8.95 4.49 1.01
C MET A 83 9.56 4.76 -0.35
N ILE A 84 10.84 4.43 -0.50
CA ILE A 84 11.53 4.50 -1.77
C ILE A 84 11.89 3.10 -2.22
N LEU A 85 11.48 2.78 -3.44
CA LEU A 85 11.87 1.58 -4.17
C LEU A 85 12.87 1.97 -5.25
N SER A 86 14.07 1.40 -5.18
CA SER A 86 15.15 1.63 -6.13
C SER A 86 15.49 0.34 -6.86
N VAL A 87 15.27 0.30 -8.18
CA VAL A 87 15.40 -0.91 -9.00
C VAL A 87 16.50 -0.74 -10.05
N ASN A 88 17.32 -1.77 -10.26
CA ASN A 88 18.24 -1.83 -11.38
C ASN A 88 17.82 -2.96 -12.33
N GLN A 89 17.32 -2.59 -13.52
CA GLN A 89 16.84 -3.57 -14.51
C GLN A 89 17.97 -4.39 -15.14
N THR A 90 19.21 -3.88 -15.14
CA THR A 90 20.39 -4.55 -15.71
C THR A 90 20.95 -5.59 -14.76
N LYS A 91 21.13 -5.22 -13.48
CA LYS A 91 21.66 -6.08 -12.42
C LYS A 91 20.60 -6.99 -11.78
N LYS A 92 19.32 -6.75 -12.06
CA LYS A 92 18.18 -7.46 -11.48
C LYS A 92 18.14 -7.40 -9.95
N ASP A 93 18.48 -6.24 -9.40
CA ASP A 93 18.42 -5.96 -7.97
C ASP A 93 17.38 -4.88 -7.65
N ALA A 94 16.85 -4.91 -6.43
CA ALA A 94 15.94 -3.92 -5.91
C ALA A 94 16.27 -3.65 -4.43
N TYR A 95 16.29 -2.38 -4.06
CA TYR A 95 16.43 -1.92 -2.69
C TYR A 95 15.20 -1.13 -2.30
N MET A 96 14.76 -1.30 -1.07
CA MET A 96 13.59 -0.62 -0.56
C MET A 96 13.90 -0.10 0.83
N PHE A 97 13.60 1.16 1.09
CA PHE A 97 13.78 1.75 2.40
C PHE A 97 12.61 2.68 2.73
N SER A 98 12.21 2.64 4.00
CA SER A 98 11.11 3.46 4.52
C SER A 98 11.63 4.79 5.05
N ILE A 99 10.87 5.85 4.80
CA ILE A 99 11.09 7.17 5.36
C ILE A 99 10.19 7.30 6.60
N PRO A 100 10.73 7.55 7.81
CA PRO A 100 9.90 7.73 9.00
C PRO A 100 8.98 8.95 8.87
N ARG A 101 7.67 8.78 9.09
CA ARG A 101 6.67 9.86 9.00
C ARG A 101 6.96 11.07 9.90
N ASP A 102 7.58 10.79 11.06
CA ASP A 102 7.89 11.76 12.11
C ASP A 102 9.27 12.40 11.94
N LEU A 103 9.93 12.17 10.80
CA LEU A 103 11.20 12.83 10.47
C LEU A 103 10.97 14.35 10.45
N ASN A 104 11.67 15.07 11.32
CA ASN A 104 11.58 16.52 11.40
C ASN A 104 12.43 17.15 10.29
N VAL A 105 11.77 17.91 9.41
CA VAL A 105 12.36 18.49 8.20
C VAL A 105 12.06 19.98 8.10
N LYS A 106 12.92 20.71 7.39
CA LYS A 106 12.64 22.10 7.00
C LYS A 106 11.78 22.08 5.75
N ILE A 107 10.52 22.47 5.88
CA ILE A 107 9.52 22.40 4.82
C ILE A 107 9.72 23.53 3.80
N GLY A 108 10.22 24.69 4.25
CA GLY A 108 10.52 25.82 3.37
C GLY A 108 9.30 26.58 2.84
N MET A 109 8.11 26.22 3.31
CA MET A 109 6.85 26.93 3.10
C MET A 109 6.04 26.95 4.40
N ALA A 110 5.06 27.87 4.51
CA ALA A 110 4.22 27.99 5.69
C ALA A 110 3.17 26.87 5.73
N CYS A 111 3.36 25.89 6.62
CA CYS A 111 2.40 24.83 6.93
C CYS A 111 1.78 25.04 8.33
N ASN A 112 0.89 24.15 8.78
CA ASN A 112 0.28 24.24 10.11
C ASN A 112 1.34 24.16 11.22
N SER A 113 2.40 23.36 11.01
CA SER A 113 3.55 23.29 11.92
C SER A 113 4.56 24.46 11.77
N GLY A 114 4.32 25.41 10.86
CA GLY A 114 5.26 26.47 10.50
C GLY A 114 6.19 26.07 9.34
N TYR A 115 7.42 26.59 9.35
CA TYR A 115 8.42 26.35 8.28
C TYR A 115 9.25 25.07 8.47
N ALA A 116 9.08 24.38 9.60
CA ALA A 116 9.69 23.10 9.91
C ALA A 116 8.69 22.24 10.66
N GLY A 117 8.71 20.94 10.41
CA GLY A 117 7.73 20.02 11.00
C GLY A 117 7.98 18.59 10.55
N LYS A 118 7.00 17.73 10.85
CA LYS A 118 7.04 16.33 10.44
C LYS A 118 6.86 16.23 8.93
N ILE A 119 7.65 15.37 8.30
CA ILE A 119 7.65 15.20 6.85
C ILE A 119 6.29 14.76 6.28
N ASN A 120 5.47 14.05 7.06
CA ASN A 120 4.15 13.59 6.63
C ASN A 120 3.14 14.71 6.35
N GLU A 121 3.37 15.91 6.89
CA GLU A 121 2.54 17.08 6.63
C GLU A 121 2.83 17.70 5.26
N TYR A 122 4.02 17.47 4.68
CA TYR A 122 4.46 18.14 3.46
C TYR A 122 3.49 17.92 2.29
N PHE A 123 3.01 16.68 2.12
CA PHE A 123 2.12 16.32 1.02
C PHE A 123 0.80 17.12 1.05
N GLY A 124 0.12 17.18 2.20
CA GLY A 124 -1.08 18.00 2.37
C GLY A 124 -0.77 19.50 2.29
N CYS A 125 0.33 19.95 2.89
CA CYS A 125 0.70 21.37 2.89
C CYS A 125 0.92 21.96 1.49
N VAL A 126 1.35 21.14 0.52
CA VAL A 126 1.52 21.58 -0.87
C VAL A 126 0.20 22.05 -1.48
N ASN A 127 -0.88 21.30 -1.30
CA ASN A 127 -2.20 21.61 -1.86
C ASN A 127 -3.27 20.80 -1.14
N ASN A 128 -4.39 21.44 -0.74
CA ASN A 128 -5.51 20.78 -0.06
C ASN A 128 -6.72 20.53 -0.97
N GLY A 129 -6.59 20.73 -2.29
CA GLY A 129 -7.69 20.49 -3.24
C GLY A 129 -7.87 19.00 -3.58
N ASP A 130 -9.09 18.61 -3.91
CA ASP A 130 -9.45 17.23 -4.31
C ASP A 130 -9.32 16.98 -5.81
N SER A 131 -8.80 17.94 -6.58
CA SER A 131 -8.66 17.80 -8.03
C SER A 131 -7.46 16.92 -8.40
N ALA A 132 -7.53 16.26 -9.57
CA ALA A 132 -6.40 15.49 -10.11
C ALA A 132 -5.15 16.36 -10.33
N GLN A 133 -5.34 17.66 -10.62
CA GLN A 133 -4.24 18.62 -10.74
C GLN A 133 -3.58 18.90 -9.39
N ALA A 134 -4.38 19.09 -8.32
CA ALA A 134 -3.87 19.28 -6.97
C ALA A 134 -3.08 18.05 -6.50
N GLU A 135 -3.61 16.86 -6.80
CA GLU A 135 -2.95 15.59 -6.51
C GLU A 135 -1.60 15.44 -7.23
N THR A 136 -1.57 15.74 -8.54
CA THR A 136 -0.33 15.73 -9.33
C THR A 136 0.70 16.72 -8.77
N GLU A 137 0.26 17.91 -8.38
CA GLU A 137 1.13 18.92 -7.79
C GLU A 137 1.75 18.45 -6.46
N ARG A 138 0.94 17.84 -5.57
CA ARG A 138 1.41 17.25 -4.32
C ARG A 138 2.45 16.17 -4.58
N MET A 139 2.17 15.26 -5.49
CA MET A 139 3.06 14.17 -5.87
C MET A 139 4.41 14.70 -6.40
N ASP A 140 4.38 15.66 -7.34
CA ASP A 140 5.60 16.17 -7.97
C ASP A 140 6.46 17.01 -7.01
N LYS A 141 5.85 17.88 -6.19
CA LYS A 141 6.58 18.65 -5.19
C LYS A 141 7.16 17.76 -4.10
N THR A 142 6.41 16.76 -3.63
CA THR A 142 6.88 15.82 -2.60
C THR A 142 8.04 14.96 -3.12
N LYS A 143 7.92 14.46 -4.36
CA LYS A 143 9.00 13.76 -5.06
C LYS A 143 10.29 14.58 -5.08
N LYS A 144 10.19 15.85 -5.46
CA LYS A 144 11.34 16.76 -5.51
C LYS A 144 11.91 17.02 -4.11
N PHE A 145 11.06 17.36 -3.15
CA PHE A 145 11.48 17.66 -1.78
C PHE A 145 12.22 16.49 -1.10
N ILE A 146 11.68 15.28 -1.24
CA ILE A 146 12.33 14.06 -0.72
C ILE A 146 13.63 13.78 -1.48
N GLY A 147 13.64 13.94 -2.80
CA GLY A 147 14.85 13.82 -3.61
C GLY A 147 15.95 14.78 -3.15
N ASP A 148 15.61 16.03 -2.86
CA ASP A 148 16.54 17.05 -2.38
C ASP A 148 17.08 16.73 -0.96
N ILE A 149 16.25 16.18 -0.06
CA ILE A 149 16.67 15.76 1.29
C ILE A 149 17.69 14.62 1.23
N PHE A 150 17.43 13.61 0.40
CA PHE A 150 18.26 12.41 0.32
C PHE A 150 19.36 12.50 -0.76
N GLY A 151 19.43 13.61 -1.50
CA GLY A 151 20.41 13.81 -2.58
C GLY A 151 20.25 12.80 -3.72
N MET A 152 19.00 12.44 -4.04
CA MET A 152 18.70 11.38 -4.99
C MET A 152 17.71 11.81 -6.08
N ASP A 153 17.95 11.35 -7.30
CA ASP A 153 17.03 11.56 -8.41
C ASP A 153 15.90 10.54 -8.34
N ILE A 154 14.68 11.01 -8.04
CA ILE A 154 13.47 10.19 -7.98
C ILE A 154 12.68 10.40 -9.27
N GLN A 155 12.60 9.36 -10.10
CA GLN A 155 11.98 9.48 -11.43
C GLN A 155 10.46 9.41 -11.36
N GLN A 156 9.91 8.63 -10.43
CA GLN A 156 8.47 8.36 -10.36
C GLN A 156 7.96 8.46 -8.93
N VAL A 157 6.68 8.77 -8.81
CA VAL A 157 5.96 8.81 -7.54
C VAL A 157 4.61 8.14 -7.73
N ALA A 158 4.19 7.36 -6.74
CA ALA A 158 2.88 6.74 -6.70
C ALA A 158 2.23 7.04 -5.36
N HIS A 159 0.98 7.49 -5.43
CA HIS A 159 0.18 7.73 -4.25
C HIS A 159 -0.89 6.64 -4.13
N ILE A 160 -0.79 5.87 -3.06
CA ILE A 160 -1.59 4.67 -2.83
C ILE A 160 -2.44 4.87 -1.60
N ASN A 161 -3.74 4.70 -1.78
CA ASN A 161 -4.68 4.64 -0.66
C ASN A 161 -4.74 3.22 -0.07
N THR A 162 -4.91 3.10 1.24
CA THR A 162 -5.18 1.81 1.90
C THR A 162 -6.34 1.03 1.26
N ALA A 163 -7.38 1.71 0.76
CA ALA A 163 -8.47 1.06 0.02
C ALA A 163 -7.97 0.35 -1.26
N VAL A 164 -7.05 0.97 -1.99
CA VAL A 164 -6.44 0.40 -3.20
C VAL A 164 -5.60 -0.83 -2.88
N ILE A 165 -4.85 -0.80 -1.76
CA ILE A 165 -4.05 -1.97 -1.32
C ILE A 165 -4.98 -3.14 -1.01
N ARG A 166 -6.08 -2.90 -0.28
CA ARG A 166 -7.07 -3.93 0.05
C ARG A 166 -7.66 -4.56 -1.21
N ASP A 167 -8.09 -3.75 -2.16
CA ASP A 167 -8.64 -4.23 -3.44
C ASP A 167 -7.62 -5.03 -4.26
N ALA A 168 -6.38 -4.56 -4.34
CA ALA A 168 -5.32 -5.25 -5.06
C ALA A 168 -5.00 -6.63 -4.46
N VAL A 169 -4.90 -6.72 -3.14
CA VAL A 169 -4.62 -7.97 -2.41
C VAL A 169 -5.75 -8.98 -2.59
N ASN A 170 -7.00 -8.52 -2.55
CA ASN A 170 -8.17 -9.36 -2.78
C ASN A 170 -8.20 -9.88 -4.23
N ALA A 171 -7.78 -9.07 -5.21
CA ALA A 171 -7.73 -9.47 -6.61
C ALA A 171 -6.66 -10.54 -6.90
N VAL A 172 -5.50 -10.49 -6.23
CA VAL A 172 -4.42 -11.48 -6.41
C VAL A 172 -4.62 -12.77 -5.61
N GLY A 173 -5.72 -12.89 -4.85
CA GLY A 173 -6.07 -14.11 -4.15
C GLY A 173 -5.35 -14.30 -2.80
N ARG A 174 -5.13 -13.19 -2.08
CA ARG A 174 -4.40 -13.11 -0.79
C ARG A 174 -2.89 -13.27 -0.95
N VAL A 175 -2.13 -12.78 0.03
CA VAL A 175 -0.67 -12.90 0.07
C VAL A 175 -0.26 -13.68 1.31
N THR A 176 0.51 -14.75 1.11
CA THR A 176 1.11 -15.49 2.23
C THR A 176 2.33 -14.74 2.74
N VAL A 177 2.36 -14.45 4.04
CA VAL A 177 3.46 -13.76 4.72
C VAL A 177 3.98 -14.64 5.85
N ASP A 178 5.30 -14.76 5.95
CA ASP A 178 5.93 -15.47 7.05
C ASP A 178 6.13 -14.54 8.25
N VAL A 179 5.24 -14.62 9.24
CA VAL A 179 5.28 -13.77 10.43
C VAL A 179 6.07 -14.48 11.54
N GLN A 180 7.27 -13.98 11.77
CA GLN A 180 8.14 -14.47 12.83
C GLN A 180 7.89 -13.67 14.12
N SER A 181 7.23 -14.29 15.10
CA SER A 181 7.07 -13.74 16.45
C SER A 181 7.77 -14.61 17.49
N ARG A 182 8.33 -13.97 18.51
CA ARG A 182 8.88 -14.64 19.70
C ARG A 182 7.77 -15.21 20.59
N ASP A 183 6.57 -14.66 20.52
CA ASP A 183 5.41 -15.12 21.29
C ASP A 183 4.55 -16.05 20.44
N PRO A 184 4.20 -17.26 20.92
CA PRO A 184 3.36 -18.20 20.18
C PRO A 184 1.94 -17.69 19.90
N ARG A 185 1.49 -16.60 20.55
CA ARG A 185 0.20 -15.94 20.32
C ARG A 185 0.21 -14.98 19.12
N GLY A 186 1.38 -14.67 18.55
CA GLY A 186 1.52 -13.77 17.41
C GLY A 186 2.22 -12.46 17.78
N ILE A 187 1.97 -11.39 17.02
CA ILE A 187 2.52 -10.07 17.31
C ILE A 187 1.58 -9.35 18.28
N LEU A 188 2.13 -8.90 19.40
CA LEU A 188 1.40 -8.05 20.36
C LEU A 188 1.38 -6.62 19.82
N ASP A 189 0.18 -6.09 19.60
CA ASP A 189 -0.04 -4.67 19.39
C ASP A 189 -0.35 -4.01 20.74
N PRO A 190 0.55 -3.17 21.28
CA PRO A 190 0.30 -2.44 22.51
C PRO A 190 -0.72 -1.30 22.32
N SER A 191 -1.18 -1.03 21.09
CA SER A 191 -2.16 0.02 20.82
C SER A 191 -3.50 -0.29 21.49
N MET A 192 -4.01 0.71 22.21
CA MET A 192 -5.34 0.68 22.84
C MET A 192 -6.36 1.28 21.89
N ASP A 193 -6.53 0.61 20.76
CA ASP A 193 -7.30 1.02 19.60
C ASP A 193 -8.82 0.81 19.77
N TRP A 194 -9.55 0.90 18.65
CA TRP A 194 -10.99 0.70 18.60
C TRP A 194 -11.43 -0.73 19.00
N MET A 195 -10.58 -1.75 18.83
CA MET A 195 -10.86 -3.11 19.32
C MET A 195 -10.84 -3.15 20.85
N SER A 196 -9.92 -2.37 21.43
CA SER A 196 -9.74 -2.21 22.88
C SER A 196 -10.79 -1.26 23.50
N ARG A 197 -11.34 -0.34 22.69
CA ARG A 197 -12.27 0.72 23.12
C ARG A 197 -13.65 0.63 22.46
N ALA A 198 -14.04 -0.53 21.96
CA ALA A 198 -15.32 -0.74 21.29
C ALA A 198 -16.46 -0.15 22.12
N LYS A 199 -17.38 0.58 21.48
CA LYS A 199 -18.45 1.35 22.15
C LYS A 199 -19.31 0.50 23.08
N GLU A 200 -19.38 -0.80 22.81
CA GLU A 200 -20.14 -1.81 23.55
C GLU A 200 -19.48 -2.26 24.87
N LEU A 201 -18.20 -1.91 25.11
CA LEU A 201 -17.45 -2.36 26.28
C LEU A 201 -17.48 -1.33 27.41
N ASN A 202 -17.78 -1.79 28.62
CA ASN A 202 -17.64 -1.00 29.85
C ASN A 202 -16.16 -0.87 30.30
N HIS A 203 -15.87 0.02 31.24
CA HIS A 203 -14.49 0.31 31.68
C HIS A 203 -13.73 -0.91 32.22
N GLN A 204 -14.41 -1.83 32.93
CA GLN A 204 -13.79 -3.06 33.43
C GLN A 204 -13.50 -4.04 32.28
N GLN A 205 -14.46 -4.23 31.37
CA GLN A 205 -14.32 -5.06 30.19
C GLN A 205 -13.20 -4.57 29.26
N ARG A 206 -12.99 -3.24 29.14
CA ARG A 206 -11.85 -2.69 28.37
C ARG A 206 -10.51 -3.05 28.99
N ARG A 207 -10.40 -2.97 30.31
CA ARG A 207 -9.18 -3.32 31.07
C ARG A 207 -8.89 -4.82 31.05
N GLU A 208 -9.92 -5.66 31.02
CA GLU A 208 -9.79 -7.12 30.91
C GLU A 208 -9.49 -7.58 29.49
N ARG A 209 -10.11 -6.95 28.48
CA ARG A 209 -9.94 -7.29 27.07
C ARG A 209 -8.54 -6.93 26.56
N CYS A 210 -8.02 -5.77 26.98
CA CYS A 210 -6.72 -5.27 26.54
C CYS A 210 -5.92 -4.70 27.73
N PRO A 211 -5.38 -5.56 28.62
CA PRO A 211 -4.65 -5.10 29.80
C PRO A 211 -3.30 -4.44 29.45
N THR A 212 -2.67 -4.87 28.35
CA THR A 212 -1.38 -4.34 27.84
C THR A 212 -1.36 -4.17 26.32
N GLY A 213 -2.54 -4.20 25.69
CA GLY A 213 -2.73 -4.31 24.25
C GLY A 213 -3.46 -5.59 23.84
N HIS A 214 -3.45 -5.90 22.56
CA HIS A 214 -4.07 -7.09 21.99
C HIS A 214 -3.16 -7.75 20.95
N TYR A 215 -3.28 -9.06 20.74
CA TYR A 215 -2.54 -9.72 19.66
C TYR A 215 -3.24 -9.45 18.33
N MET A 216 -2.47 -9.11 17.30
CA MET A 216 -3.01 -8.92 15.96
C MET A 216 -3.67 -10.22 15.47
N GLN A 217 -4.94 -10.15 15.12
CA GLN A 217 -5.66 -11.25 14.50
C GLN A 217 -5.31 -11.32 13.02
N LEU A 218 -4.26 -12.06 12.71
CA LEU A 218 -3.98 -12.50 11.34
C LEU A 218 -4.86 -13.73 11.08
N GLU A 219 -5.61 -13.78 9.98
CA GLU A 219 -6.35 -15.00 9.61
C GLU A 219 -5.37 -16.12 9.24
N LEU A 220 -4.95 -16.88 10.25
CA LEU A 220 -3.99 -17.98 10.11
C LEU A 220 -4.63 -19.18 9.41
N THR A 221 -4.48 -19.31 8.10
CA THR A 221 -4.45 -20.63 7.45
C THR A 221 -3.11 -21.28 7.81
N ALA A 222 -3.08 -21.98 8.95
CA ALA A 222 -1.89 -22.63 9.45
C ALA A 222 -1.42 -23.74 8.48
N SER A 223 -0.39 -23.46 7.68
CA SER A 223 0.44 -24.51 7.09
C SER A 223 1.76 -24.56 7.83
N THR A 224 1.86 -25.48 8.79
CA THR A 224 3.09 -25.81 9.49
C THR A 224 3.95 -26.73 8.62
N LYS A 225 5.01 -26.18 8.02
CA LYS A 225 6.16 -26.96 7.55
C LYS A 225 7.41 -26.55 8.34
N ASN A 226 8.08 -27.52 8.97
CA ASN A 226 9.34 -27.35 9.73
C ASN A 226 9.30 -26.34 10.89
N GLY A 227 8.26 -26.40 11.75
CA GLY A 227 8.23 -25.62 12.99
C GLY A 227 8.12 -24.10 12.82
N ARG A 228 7.95 -23.61 11.58
CA ARG A 228 7.69 -22.21 11.25
C ARG A 228 6.23 -22.05 10.83
N ARG A 229 5.51 -21.11 11.45
CA ARG A 229 4.11 -20.81 11.13
C ARG A 229 4.06 -19.83 9.97
N LYS A 230 3.74 -20.32 8.78
CA LYS A 230 3.34 -19.47 7.65
C LYS A 230 1.91 -19.00 7.87
N SER A 231 1.65 -17.73 7.61
CA SER A 231 0.36 -17.07 7.81
C SER A 231 -0.11 -16.41 6.53
N ASP A 232 -1.34 -16.67 6.08
CA ASP A 232 -1.95 -15.82 5.06
C ASP A 232 -2.38 -14.52 5.72
N VAL A 233 -1.74 -13.40 5.37
CA VAL A 233 -2.09 -12.11 5.96
C VAL A 233 -3.23 -11.52 5.14
N VAL A 234 -4.40 -11.42 5.76
CA VAL A 234 -5.44 -10.51 5.30
C VAL A 234 -5.01 -9.12 5.75
N LEU A 235 -4.61 -8.27 4.80
CA LEU A 235 -4.28 -6.86 5.02
C LEU A 235 -5.53 -6.01 5.33
N SER A 236 -6.44 -6.53 6.16
CA SER A 236 -7.57 -5.80 6.72
C SER A 236 -7.14 -5.03 7.97
N SER A 237 -6.18 -5.57 8.74
CA SER A 237 -5.86 -5.11 10.11
C SER A 237 -4.36 -5.00 10.46
N ALA A 238 -3.44 -5.28 9.53
CA ALA A 238 -2.00 -5.19 9.83
C ALA A 238 -1.46 -3.78 9.52
N TRP A 239 -1.50 -2.90 10.52
CA TRP A 239 -0.79 -1.62 10.48
C TRP A 239 0.68 -1.81 10.86
N PHE A 240 1.55 -1.04 10.20
CA PHE A 240 3.01 -1.14 10.22
C PHE A 240 3.63 -0.84 11.60
N GLY A 241 3.61 -1.85 12.48
CA GLY A 241 4.46 -1.91 13.67
C GLY A 241 5.76 -2.65 13.35
N GLY A 242 6.82 -1.91 12.99
CA GLY A 242 8.24 -2.25 13.22
C GLY A 242 8.78 -3.67 12.91
N ALA A 243 8.09 -4.50 12.11
CA ALA A 243 8.53 -5.86 11.82
C ALA A 243 9.35 -5.92 10.52
N ASN A 244 10.56 -6.48 10.61
CA ASN A 244 11.36 -6.85 9.45
C ASN A 244 10.65 -7.96 8.66
N LEU A 245 9.89 -7.57 7.64
CA LEU A 245 9.25 -8.47 6.69
C LEU A 245 10.29 -8.98 5.69
N ARG A 246 10.58 -10.29 5.72
CA ARG A 246 11.26 -10.98 4.61
C ARG A 246 10.20 -11.57 3.69
N ILE A 247 10.04 -11.00 2.51
CA ILE A 247 9.24 -11.57 1.43
C ILE A 247 10.05 -12.74 0.85
N GLY A 248 9.64 -13.97 1.15
CA GLY A 248 10.19 -15.16 0.52
C GLY A 248 9.54 -15.37 -0.84
N THR A 249 10.36 -15.48 -1.88
CA THR A 249 9.93 -15.89 -3.22
C THR A 249 9.27 -17.28 -3.18
N ILE A 250 8.18 -17.44 -3.92
CA ILE A 250 7.69 -18.76 -4.37
C ILE A 250 8.48 -19.13 -5.62
#